data_AF-A0A9E2U3C5-F1
#
_entry.id   AF-A0A9E2U3C5-F1
#
_cell.length_a   1.000
_cell.length_b   1.000
_cell.length_c   1.000
_cell.angle_alpha   90.00
_cell.angle_beta   90.00
_cell.angle_gamma   90.00
#
_symmetry.space_group_name_H-M   'P 1'
#
loop_
_entity.id
_entity.type
_entity.pdbx_description
1 polymer ?
#
loop_
_entity_poly.entity_id
_entity_poly.type
_entity_poly.pdbx_seq_one_letter_code
_entity_poly.pdbx_strand_id
1 'polypeptide(L)'
;MAVILPYAVTVCGFAELADYCSAGVSHVLSILDPGSPIPEELALFSEHRRLELRFHDIVADQPGMQPPGPEHICRLQALGRDLTAARSADRHLLIHCHAGFSRSPAVVALLLAQAQPSLAAERLAVEVLRIRPNAWPNLRIMELGDSVLHRRGELVEAASWIYRYRLEHEPGLADMIAENGRAREVQAGRRLEGSADFRQRLGHFRRELRTYGVGL
;
A
#
# COMPACT_ATOMS: atom_id res chain seq x y z
N MET A 1 -9.10 19.60 -3.30
CA MET A 1 -8.52 18.30 -3.72
C MET A 1 -9.65 17.29 -3.79
N ALA A 2 -9.72 16.47 -4.85
CA ALA A 2 -10.75 15.44 -4.93
C ALA A 2 -10.52 14.39 -3.83
N VAL A 3 -11.55 14.11 -3.04
CA VAL A 3 -11.55 13.06 -2.02
C VAL A 3 -11.54 11.71 -2.75
N ILE A 4 -10.46 10.94 -2.62
CA ILE A 4 -10.31 9.66 -3.33
C ILE A 4 -11.01 8.54 -2.59
N LEU A 5 -10.77 8.44 -1.27
CA LEU A 5 -11.51 7.55 -0.37
C LEU A 5 -12.54 8.37 0.39
N PRO A 6 -13.81 7.91 0.49
CA PRO A 6 -14.85 8.61 1.24
C PRO A 6 -14.71 8.46 2.77
N TYR A 7 -13.53 8.03 3.24
CA TYR A 7 -13.19 7.79 4.64
C TYR A 7 -11.71 8.13 4.86
N ALA A 8 -11.34 8.45 6.10
CA ALA A 8 -9.95 8.66 6.49
C ALA A 8 -9.17 7.34 6.48
N VAL A 9 -7.90 7.41 6.11
CA VAL A 9 -7.00 6.26 6.12
C VAL A 9 -5.66 6.62 6.77
N THR A 10 -5.19 5.76 7.66
CA THR A 10 -3.86 5.81 8.26
C THR A 10 -3.11 4.52 7.94
N VAL A 11 -1.83 4.65 7.60
CA VAL A 11 -0.92 3.50 7.41
C VAL A 11 0.24 3.62 8.36
N CYS A 12 0.49 2.56 9.12
CA CYS A 12 1.60 2.53 10.08
C CYS A 12 2.25 1.15 10.17
N GLY A 13 3.42 1.10 10.79
CA GLY A 13 4.05 -0.10 11.31
C GLY A 13 3.57 -0.43 12.71
N PHE A 14 3.97 -1.60 13.19
CA PHE A 14 3.66 -2.06 14.54
C PHE A 14 4.17 -1.08 15.61
N ALA A 15 5.42 -0.60 15.47
CA ALA A 15 6.04 0.32 16.42
C ALA A 15 5.34 1.68 16.54
N GLU A 16 4.52 2.04 15.53
CA GLU A 16 3.80 3.31 15.45
C GLU A 16 2.33 3.15 15.88
N LEU A 17 1.86 1.94 16.22
CA LEU A 17 0.43 1.67 16.49
C LEU A 17 -0.12 2.52 17.62
N ALA A 18 0.61 2.61 18.73
CA ALA A 18 0.17 3.33 19.92
C ALA A 18 -0.07 4.82 19.64
N ASP A 19 0.64 5.41 18.67
CA ASP A 19 0.52 6.84 18.33
C ASP A 19 -0.85 7.20 17.75
N TYR A 20 -1.57 6.22 17.22
CA TYR A 20 -2.88 6.42 16.58
C TYR A 20 -4.07 5.99 17.44
N CYS A 21 -3.86 5.57 18.68
CA CYS A 21 -4.94 5.10 19.56
C CYS A 21 -6.04 6.15 19.79
N SER A 22 -5.66 7.44 19.78
CA SER A 22 -6.57 8.58 19.96
C SER A 22 -7.10 9.18 18.66
N ALA A 23 -6.78 8.60 17.49
CA ALA A 23 -7.13 9.16 16.19
C ALA A 23 -8.57 8.89 15.73
N GLY A 24 -9.46 8.44 16.64
CA GLY A 24 -10.84 8.11 16.31
C GLY A 24 -10.97 6.95 15.31
N VAL A 25 -10.07 5.96 15.39
CA VAL A 25 -10.06 4.82 14.47
C VAL A 25 -11.30 3.95 14.69
N SER A 26 -12.07 3.78 13.62
CA SER A 26 -13.30 2.98 13.62
C SER A 26 -13.09 1.55 13.10
N HIS A 27 -12.05 1.36 12.27
CA HIS A 27 -11.72 0.09 11.64
C HIS A 27 -10.21 -0.11 11.68
N VAL A 28 -9.78 -1.32 12.05
CA VAL A 28 -8.38 -1.72 12.04
C VAL A 28 -8.20 -2.92 11.11
N LEU A 29 -7.31 -2.79 10.14
CA LEU A 29 -6.80 -3.89 9.33
C LEU A 29 -5.40 -4.27 9.81
N SER A 30 -5.28 -5.46 10.40
CA SER A 30 -4.01 -6.05 10.83
C SER A 30 -3.51 -7.06 9.79
N ILE A 31 -2.34 -6.81 9.21
CA ILE A 31 -1.67 -7.76 8.30
C ILE A 31 -0.45 -8.33 9.03
N LEU A 32 -0.56 -9.57 9.48
CA LEU A 32 0.41 -10.22 10.35
C LEU A 32 1.12 -11.38 9.63
N ASP A 33 2.32 -11.72 10.08
CA ASP A 33 2.94 -12.98 9.69
C ASP A 33 2.17 -14.15 10.35
N PRO A 34 2.07 -15.31 9.68
CA PRO A 34 1.47 -16.51 10.25
C PRO A 34 2.13 -16.88 11.59
N GLY A 35 1.31 -17.16 12.61
CA GLY A 35 1.78 -17.51 13.95
C GLY A 35 2.20 -16.32 14.83
N SER A 36 2.36 -15.10 14.30
CA SER A 36 2.68 -13.94 15.13
C SER A 36 1.53 -13.57 16.07
N PRO A 37 1.82 -13.10 17.29
CA PRO A 37 0.79 -12.64 18.21
C PRO A 37 0.08 -11.41 17.65
N ILE A 38 -1.12 -11.18 18.17
CA ILE A 38 -1.85 -9.94 17.93
C ILE A 38 -1.16 -8.84 18.76
N PRO A 39 -0.88 -7.66 18.18
CA PRO A 39 -0.36 -6.51 18.92
C PRO A 39 -1.21 -6.16 20.15
N GLU A 40 -0.58 -6.07 21.32
CA GLU A 40 -1.25 -5.69 22.56
C GLU A 40 -1.69 -4.23 22.55
N GLU A 41 -0.99 -3.38 21.78
CA GLU A 41 -1.28 -1.96 21.56
C GLU A 41 -2.67 -1.74 20.97
N LEU A 42 -3.25 -2.74 20.31
CA LEU A 42 -4.63 -2.68 19.82
C LEU A 42 -5.66 -2.52 20.95
N ALA A 43 -5.31 -2.92 22.18
CA ALA A 43 -6.14 -2.71 23.37
C ALA A 43 -6.24 -1.22 23.78
N LEU A 44 -5.33 -0.36 23.28
CA LEU A 44 -5.35 1.08 23.57
C LEU A 44 -6.41 1.83 22.73
N PHE A 45 -6.88 1.22 21.64
CA PHE A 45 -7.87 1.82 20.77
C PHE A 45 -9.27 1.72 21.39
N SER A 46 -10.11 2.72 21.13
CA SER A 46 -11.55 2.61 21.40
C SER A 46 -12.18 1.44 20.64
N GLU A 47 -13.45 1.12 20.94
CA GLU A 47 -14.19 0.09 20.21
C GLU A 47 -14.06 0.29 18.69
N HIS A 48 -13.60 -0.76 18.01
CA HIS A 48 -13.32 -0.72 16.58
C HIS A 48 -13.65 -2.07 15.93
N ARG A 49 -14.00 -2.04 14.65
CA ARG A 49 -14.12 -3.26 13.85
C ARG A 49 -12.74 -3.70 13.38
N ARG A 50 -12.47 -5.00 13.43
CA ARG A 50 -11.17 -5.53 13.06
C ARG A 50 -11.25 -6.54 11.93
N LEU A 51 -10.38 -6.39 10.94
CA LEU A 51 -10.07 -7.41 9.95
C LEU A 51 -8.63 -7.87 10.16
N GLU A 52 -8.43 -9.17 10.33
CA GLU A 52 -7.11 -9.78 10.42
C GLU A 52 -6.83 -10.64 9.17
N LEU A 53 -5.68 -10.40 8.57
CA LEU A 53 -5.13 -11.19 7.46
C LEU A 53 -3.75 -11.71 7.86
N ARG A 54 -3.44 -12.96 7.48
CA ARG A 54 -2.19 -13.63 7.82
C ARG A 54 -1.48 -14.19 6.60
N PHE A 55 -0.35 -13.59 6.26
CA PHE A 55 0.56 -14.03 5.21
C PHE A 55 1.89 -13.29 5.33
N HIS A 56 2.96 -13.93 4.86
CA HIS A 56 4.31 -13.39 4.88
C HIS A 56 4.48 -12.30 3.82
N ASP A 57 5.35 -11.32 4.10
CA ASP A 57 5.69 -10.23 3.20
C ASP A 57 6.67 -10.64 2.10
N ILE A 58 6.26 -11.60 1.27
CA ILE A 58 7.06 -12.16 0.18
C ILE A 58 6.39 -11.92 -1.18
N VAL A 59 7.22 -11.81 -2.22
CA VAL A 59 6.77 -11.50 -3.59
C VAL A 59 6.82 -12.70 -4.55
N ALA A 60 7.37 -13.82 -4.08
CA ALA A 60 7.46 -15.09 -4.80
C ALA A 60 7.23 -16.23 -3.81
N ASP A 61 6.79 -17.38 -4.29
CA ASP A 61 6.59 -18.55 -3.44
C ASP A 61 7.93 -19.03 -2.88
N GLN A 62 7.97 -19.33 -1.59
CA GLN A 62 9.15 -19.80 -0.88
C GLN A 62 8.78 -21.00 0.00
N PRO A 63 9.63 -22.05 0.10
CA PRO A 63 9.35 -23.20 0.95
C PRO A 63 9.04 -22.80 2.40
N GLY A 64 7.95 -23.34 2.95
CA GLY A 64 7.53 -23.07 4.33
C GLY A 64 6.92 -21.69 4.57
N MET A 65 6.83 -20.84 3.54
CA MET A 65 6.24 -19.51 3.65
C MET A 65 4.88 -19.46 2.97
N GLN A 66 3.94 -18.77 3.59
CA GLN A 66 2.62 -18.47 3.04
C GLN A 66 2.61 -17.06 2.41
N PRO A 67 2.62 -16.92 1.08
CA PRO A 67 2.52 -15.63 0.41
C PRO A 67 1.09 -15.07 0.41
N PRO A 68 0.89 -13.78 0.06
CA PRO A 68 -0.45 -13.29 -0.25
C PRO A 68 -1.03 -14.04 -1.46
N GLY A 69 -2.33 -14.35 -1.36
CA GLY A 69 -3.12 -15.06 -2.37
C GLY A 69 -4.43 -14.35 -2.72
N PRO A 70 -5.14 -14.77 -3.79
CA PRO A 70 -6.37 -14.13 -4.27
C PRO A 70 -7.47 -14.00 -3.20
N GLU A 71 -7.58 -14.97 -2.29
CA GLU A 71 -8.52 -14.96 -1.17
C GLU A 71 -8.33 -13.76 -0.25
N HIS A 72 -7.09 -13.31 -0.06
CA HIS A 72 -6.78 -12.11 0.71
C HIS A 72 -7.29 -10.87 -0.01
N ILE A 73 -7.10 -10.79 -1.33
CA ILE A 73 -7.58 -9.69 -2.16
C ILE A 73 -9.10 -9.59 -2.12
N CYS A 74 -9.82 -10.71 -2.20
CA CYS A 74 -11.28 -10.74 -2.09
C CYS A 74 -11.77 -10.18 -0.75
N ARG A 75 -11.11 -10.52 0.36
CA ARG A 75 -11.43 -9.98 1.70
C ARG A 75 -11.15 -8.48 1.79
N LEU A 76 -10.05 -8.01 1.23
CA LEU A 76 -9.71 -6.58 1.17
C LEU A 76 -10.74 -5.80 0.33
N GLN A 77 -11.17 -6.34 -0.80
CA GLN A 77 -12.22 -5.73 -1.61
C GLN A 77 -13.57 -5.69 -0.90
N ALA A 78 -13.90 -6.72 -0.12
CA ALA A 78 -15.11 -6.72 0.70
C ALA A 78 -15.04 -5.58 1.74
N LEU A 79 -13.92 -5.46 2.46
CA LEU A 79 -13.68 -4.35 3.40
C LEU A 79 -13.83 -2.99 2.70
N GLY A 80 -13.21 -2.79 1.54
CA GLY A 80 -13.30 -1.53 0.80
C GLY A 80 -14.71 -1.18 0.35
N ARG A 81 -15.50 -2.18 -0.09
CA ARG A 81 -16.93 -1.99 -0.39
C ARG A 81 -17.73 -1.63 0.86
N ASP A 82 -17.51 -2.31 1.98
CA ASP A 82 -18.22 -2.06 3.24
C ASP A 82 -17.93 -0.65 3.79
N LEU A 83 -16.67 -0.21 3.69
CA LEU A 83 -16.24 1.12 4.10
C LEU A 83 -16.80 2.22 3.19
N THR A 84 -16.90 1.96 1.88
CA THR A 84 -17.47 2.89 0.91
C THR A 84 -19.00 2.98 1.01
N ALA A 85 -19.68 1.85 1.24
CA ALA A 85 -21.14 1.78 1.17
C ALA A 85 -21.86 2.44 2.33
N ALA A 86 -21.26 2.43 3.53
CA ALA A 86 -21.98 2.91 4.69
C ALA A 86 -21.78 4.41 4.97
N ARG A 87 -22.90 5.03 5.32
CA ARG A 87 -23.21 6.45 5.08
C ARG A 87 -22.62 7.42 6.13
N SER A 88 -21.71 6.95 6.98
CA SER A 88 -21.12 7.78 8.04
C SER A 88 -19.81 8.40 7.55
N ALA A 89 -19.74 9.73 7.58
CA ALA A 89 -18.56 10.50 7.18
C ALA A 89 -17.36 10.32 8.13
N ASP A 90 -17.60 9.84 9.35
CA ASP A 90 -16.59 9.77 10.42
C ASP A 90 -15.83 8.43 10.44
N ARG A 91 -15.69 7.80 9.28
CA ARG A 91 -14.95 6.53 9.17
C ARG A 91 -13.47 6.80 9.06
N HIS A 92 -12.72 6.13 9.92
CA HIS A 92 -11.28 6.08 9.88
C HIS A 92 -10.81 4.62 9.88
N LEU A 93 -10.14 4.22 8.80
CA LEU A 93 -9.46 2.94 8.65
C LEU A 93 -7.97 3.09 8.97
N LEU A 94 -7.48 2.36 9.97
CA LEU A 94 -6.06 2.15 10.19
C LEU A 94 -5.63 0.83 9.57
N ILE A 95 -4.55 0.85 8.78
CA ILE A 95 -3.95 -0.33 8.17
C ILE A 95 -2.52 -0.47 8.68
N HIS A 96 -2.22 -1.59 9.31
CA HIS A 96 -0.87 -1.86 9.78
C HIS A 96 -0.34 -3.20 9.32
N CYS A 97 0.99 -3.28 9.30
CA CYS A 97 1.76 -4.51 9.23
C CYS A 97 3.00 -4.34 10.12
N HIS A 98 3.97 -5.24 10.03
CA HIS A 98 5.18 -5.16 10.86
C HIS A 98 5.90 -3.79 10.77
N ALA A 99 6.36 -3.38 9.57
CA ALA A 99 7.13 -2.14 9.40
C ALA A 99 6.33 -0.96 8.81
N GLY A 100 5.07 -1.18 8.39
CA GLY A 100 4.31 -0.14 7.68
C GLY A 100 4.91 0.23 6.32
N PHE A 101 5.74 -0.64 5.76
CA PHE A 101 6.60 -0.36 4.60
C PHE A 101 6.08 -1.02 3.31
N SER A 102 5.59 -2.26 3.38
CA SER A 102 5.35 -3.08 2.18
C SER A 102 3.92 -3.61 2.05
N ARG A 103 3.46 -4.48 2.97
CA ARG A 103 2.09 -5.02 2.92
C ARG A 103 1.02 -3.94 3.02
N SER A 104 1.09 -3.06 4.02
CA SER A 104 0.05 -2.06 4.26
C SER A 104 -0.02 -0.97 3.19
N PRO A 105 1.09 -0.44 2.63
CA PRO A 105 0.98 0.47 1.47
C PRO A 105 0.41 -0.18 0.21
N ALA A 106 0.71 -1.46 -0.05
CA ALA A 106 0.11 -2.18 -1.18
C ALA A 106 -1.41 -2.33 -1.03
N VAL A 107 -1.87 -2.61 0.20
CA VAL A 107 -3.31 -2.65 0.48
C VAL A 107 -3.96 -1.28 0.30
N VAL A 108 -3.33 -0.19 0.74
CA VAL A 108 -3.85 1.15 0.48
C VAL A 108 -3.96 1.43 -1.01
N ALA A 109 -2.94 1.08 -1.80
CA ALA A 109 -3.01 1.23 -3.26
C ALA A 109 -4.19 0.46 -3.87
N LEU A 110 -4.45 -0.76 -3.39
CA LEU A 110 -5.58 -1.56 -3.82
C LEU A 110 -6.93 -0.91 -3.49
N LEU A 111 -7.10 -0.39 -2.26
CA LEU A 111 -8.33 0.28 -1.84
C LEU A 111 -8.57 1.58 -2.62
N LEU A 112 -7.51 2.37 -2.86
CA LEU A 112 -7.57 3.57 -3.70
C LEU A 112 -7.98 3.22 -5.14
N ALA A 113 -7.39 2.18 -5.73
CA ALA A 113 -7.71 1.73 -7.09
C ALA A 113 -9.12 1.14 -7.21
N GLN A 114 -9.62 0.51 -6.14
CA GLN A 114 -11.00 0.04 -6.05
C GLN A 114 -11.99 1.21 -5.99
N ALA A 115 -11.70 2.23 -5.18
CA ALA A 115 -12.57 3.40 -5.00
C ALA A 115 -12.56 4.34 -6.21
N GLN A 116 -11.45 4.42 -6.95
CA GLN A 116 -11.32 5.22 -8.16
C GLN A 116 -10.82 4.35 -9.34
N PRO A 117 -11.74 3.64 -10.02
CA PRO A 117 -11.41 2.73 -11.13
C PRO A 117 -10.71 3.39 -12.33
N SER A 118 -10.76 4.72 -12.47
CA SER A 118 -10.11 5.47 -13.55
C SER A 118 -8.88 6.27 -13.10
N LEU A 119 -8.43 6.12 -11.84
CA LEU A 119 -7.27 6.85 -11.34
C LEU A 119 -5.99 6.36 -11.99
N ALA A 120 -5.27 7.24 -12.69
CA ALA A 120 -4.01 6.89 -13.35
C ALA A 120 -2.95 6.38 -12.37
N ALA A 121 -2.04 5.52 -12.86
CA ALA A 121 -1.00 4.87 -12.07
C ALA A 121 -0.09 5.87 -11.33
N GLU A 122 0.34 6.95 -12.00
CA GLU A 122 1.14 8.03 -11.40
C GLU A 122 0.41 8.69 -10.24
N ARG A 123 -0.87 9.01 -10.44
CA ARG A 123 -1.69 9.67 -9.41
C ARG A 123 -1.94 8.75 -8.23
N LEU A 124 -2.18 7.47 -8.48
CA LEU A 124 -2.28 6.43 -7.46
C LEU A 124 -0.99 6.35 -6.63
N ALA A 125 0.18 6.34 -7.29
CA ALA A 125 1.48 6.32 -6.64
C ALA A 125 1.72 7.55 -5.75
N VAL A 126 1.37 8.75 -6.23
CA VAL A 126 1.44 10.00 -5.44
C VAL A 126 0.60 9.89 -4.17
N GLU A 127 -0.60 9.33 -4.26
CA GLU A 127 -1.50 9.22 -3.11
C GLU A 127 -1.04 8.21 -2.08
N VAL A 128 -0.48 7.09 -2.52
CA VAL A 128 0.17 6.12 -1.61
C VAL A 128 1.32 6.79 -0.87
N LEU A 129 2.19 7.52 -1.57
CA LEU A 129 3.33 8.22 -0.95
C LEU A 129 2.88 9.39 -0.05
N ARG A 130 1.76 10.05 -0.37
CA ARG A 130 1.15 11.06 0.51
C ARG A 130 0.66 10.47 1.82
N ILE A 131 0.11 9.26 1.79
CA ILE A 131 -0.38 8.55 2.97
C ILE A 131 0.79 7.95 3.76
N ARG A 132 1.79 7.38 3.08
CA ARG A 132 2.97 6.76 3.70
C ARG A 132 4.23 7.11 2.88
N PRO A 133 4.97 8.16 3.27
CA PRO A 133 6.14 8.65 2.49
C PRO A 133 7.23 7.60 2.27
N ASN A 134 7.45 6.74 3.27
CA ASN A 134 8.38 5.62 3.19
C ASN A 134 7.73 4.33 2.63
N ALA A 135 6.69 4.41 1.81
CA ALA A 135 6.09 3.24 1.18
C ALA A 135 7.04 2.54 0.18
N TRP A 136 6.98 1.20 0.18
CA TRP A 136 7.54 0.29 -0.81
C TRP A 136 6.57 -0.89 -0.98
N PRO A 137 5.43 -0.69 -1.66
CA PRO A 137 4.34 -1.66 -1.73
C PRO A 137 4.80 -3.07 -2.12
N ASN A 138 4.27 -4.13 -1.53
CA ASN A 138 4.52 -5.51 -1.94
C ASN A 138 4.02 -5.77 -3.38
N LEU A 139 4.92 -6.06 -4.32
CA LEU A 139 4.57 -6.23 -5.74
C LEU A 139 3.56 -7.35 -5.99
N ARG A 140 3.59 -8.46 -5.25
CA ARG A 140 2.65 -9.56 -5.46
C ARG A 140 1.22 -9.16 -5.11
N ILE A 141 1.02 -8.37 -4.04
CA ILE A 141 -0.30 -7.80 -3.71
C ILE A 141 -0.77 -6.87 -4.85
N MET A 142 0.14 -6.08 -5.42
CA MET A 142 -0.18 -5.19 -6.54
C MET A 142 -0.59 -5.99 -7.79
N GLU A 143 0.12 -7.07 -8.12
CA GLU A 143 -0.19 -7.98 -9.25
C GLU A 143 -1.54 -8.69 -9.07
N LEU A 144 -1.79 -9.24 -7.87
CA LEU A 144 -3.07 -9.89 -7.57
C LEU A 144 -4.22 -8.87 -7.58
N GLY A 145 -4.03 -7.70 -7.00
CA GLY A 145 -5.00 -6.60 -7.01
C GLY A 145 -5.31 -6.13 -8.42
N ASP A 146 -4.30 -5.98 -9.27
CA ASP A 146 -4.43 -5.58 -10.66
C ASP A 146 -5.31 -6.55 -11.46
N SER A 147 -5.04 -7.84 -11.30
CA SER A 147 -5.81 -8.92 -11.94
C SER A 147 -7.27 -8.92 -11.51
N VAL A 148 -7.53 -8.88 -10.20
CA VAL A 148 -8.89 -8.95 -9.64
C VAL A 148 -9.69 -7.66 -9.93
N LEU A 149 -9.05 -6.50 -10.00
CA LEU A 149 -9.69 -5.23 -10.35
C LEU A 149 -9.69 -4.94 -11.85
N HIS A 150 -9.12 -5.83 -12.67
CA HIS A 150 -8.98 -5.69 -14.13
C HIS A 150 -8.32 -4.38 -14.56
N ARG A 151 -7.25 -3.97 -13.84
CA ARG A 151 -6.54 -2.70 -14.04
C ARG A 151 -5.45 -2.75 -15.11
N ARG A 152 -5.26 -3.89 -15.79
CA ARG A 152 -4.42 -4.04 -16.99
C ARG A 152 -2.97 -3.56 -16.80
N GLY A 153 -2.42 -3.77 -15.60
CA GLY A 153 -1.06 -3.41 -15.22
C GLY A 153 -0.92 -2.07 -14.50
N GLU A 154 -1.96 -1.25 -14.40
CA GLU A 154 -1.86 0.10 -13.81
C GLU A 154 -1.50 0.06 -12.31
N LEU A 155 -1.91 -0.96 -11.56
CA LEU A 155 -1.51 -1.10 -10.15
C LEU A 155 -0.02 -1.46 -10.05
N VAL A 156 0.47 -2.34 -10.92
CA VAL A 156 1.89 -2.71 -11.01
C VAL A 156 2.75 -1.52 -11.45
N GLU A 157 2.25 -0.71 -12.38
CA GLU A 157 2.89 0.51 -12.83
C GLU A 157 2.96 1.57 -11.71
N ALA A 158 1.90 1.72 -10.91
CA ALA A 158 1.91 2.60 -9.74
C ALA A 158 2.98 2.19 -8.72
N ALA A 159 3.11 0.88 -8.46
CA ALA A 159 4.19 0.36 -7.60
C ALA A 159 5.57 0.71 -8.17
N SER A 160 5.73 0.59 -9.49
CA SER A 160 6.98 0.90 -10.18
C SER A 160 7.35 2.38 -10.08
N TRP A 161 6.38 3.29 -10.13
CA TRP A 161 6.61 4.73 -9.90
C TRP A 161 7.12 5.00 -8.49
N ILE A 162 6.55 4.32 -7.49
CA ILE A 162 6.99 4.41 -6.09
C ILE A 162 8.41 3.86 -5.95
N TYR A 163 8.69 2.66 -6.45
CA TYR A 163 10.02 2.06 -6.38
C TYR A 163 11.06 2.96 -7.05
N ARG A 164 10.75 3.49 -8.24
CA ARG A 164 11.66 4.40 -8.94
C ARG A 164 11.98 5.63 -8.10
N TYR A 165 10.95 6.28 -7.56
CA TYR A 165 11.12 7.47 -6.74
C TYR A 165 12.01 7.19 -5.52
N ARG A 166 11.73 6.12 -4.78
CA ARG A 166 12.52 5.71 -3.61
C ARG A 166 13.95 5.38 -3.97
N LEU A 167 14.18 4.61 -5.04
CA LEU A 167 15.52 4.26 -5.53
C LEU A 167 16.36 5.47 -5.95
N GLU A 168 15.74 6.55 -6.43
CA GLU A 168 16.45 7.79 -6.78
C GLU A 168 16.91 8.59 -5.55
N HIS A 169 16.27 8.43 -4.39
CA HIS A 169 16.48 9.27 -3.22
C HIS A 169 17.13 8.54 -2.04
N GLU A 170 17.16 7.20 -2.05
CA GLU A 170 17.73 6.38 -0.98
C GLU A 170 18.84 5.46 -1.51
N PRO A 171 20.10 5.94 -1.52
CA PRO A 171 21.26 5.12 -1.86
C PRO A 171 21.33 3.84 -1.00
N GLY A 172 21.61 2.71 -1.62
CA GLY A 172 21.70 1.40 -0.95
C GLY A 172 20.36 0.67 -0.76
N LEU A 173 19.21 1.34 -0.96
CA LEU A 173 17.90 0.69 -0.87
C LEU A 173 17.75 -0.45 -1.88
N ALA A 174 18.31 -0.29 -3.09
CA ALA A 174 18.26 -1.31 -4.14
C ALA A 174 18.86 -2.63 -3.68
N ASP A 175 20.05 -2.58 -3.07
CA ASP A 175 20.81 -3.76 -2.66
C ASP A 175 20.12 -4.41 -1.48
N MET A 176 19.69 -3.63 -0.48
CA MET A 176 18.93 -4.12 0.67
C MET A 176 17.65 -4.86 0.23
N ILE A 177 16.85 -4.30 -0.70
CA ILE A 177 15.63 -4.97 -1.17
C ILE A 177 15.98 -6.24 -1.97
N ALA A 178 17.01 -6.20 -2.81
CA ALA A 178 17.42 -7.35 -3.61
C ALA A 178 17.93 -8.52 -2.76
N GLU A 179 18.75 -8.24 -1.74
CA GLU A 179 19.30 -9.21 -0.78
C GLU A 179 18.19 -9.91 0.03
N ASN A 180 17.08 -9.22 0.28
CA ASN A 180 15.89 -9.79 0.92
C ASN A 180 14.98 -10.59 -0.04
N GLY A 181 15.51 -11.02 -1.20
CA GLY A 181 14.78 -11.85 -2.17
C GLY A 181 13.71 -11.09 -2.97
N ARG A 182 13.76 -9.75 -2.99
CA ARG A 182 12.74 -8.90 -3.62
C ARG A 182 13.26 -8.12 -4.84
N ALA A 183 14.26 -8.67 -5.52
CA ALA A 183 14.87 -8.06 -6.71
C ALA A 183 13.88 -7.72 -7.84
N ARG A 184 12.75 -8.44 -7.97
CA ARG A 184 11.69 -8.14 -8.95
C ARG A 184 11.13 -6.72 -8.80
N GLU A 185 11.07 -6.20 -7.58
CA GLU A 185 10.55 -4.86 -7.28
C GLU A 185 11.53 -3.78 -7.71
N VAL A 186 12.82 -4.00 -7.41
CA VAL A 186 13.91 -3.12 -7.88
C VAL A 186 13.94 -3.06 -9.40
N GLN A 187 13.83 -4.22 -10.07
CA GLN A 187 13.75 -4.29 -11.53
C GLN A 187 12.51 -3.56 -12.07
N ALA A 188 11.36 -3.69 -11.41
CA ALA A 188 10.13 -3.00 -11.82
C ALA A 188 10.31 -1.47 -11.78
N GLY A 189 10.91 -0.93 -10.72
CA GLY A 189 11.24 0.50 -10.63
C GLY A 189 12.21 0.98 -11.72
N ARG A 190 13.20 0.16 -12.09
CA ARG A 190 14.17 0.49 -13.15
C ARG A 190 13.58 0.40 -14.56
N ARG A 191 12.60 -0.49 -14.81
CA ARG A 191 12.02 -0.73 -16.14
C ARG A 191 11.22 0.44 -16.72
N LEU A 192 10.72 1.37 -15.91
CA LEU A 192 9.91 2.50 -16.38
C LEU A 192 10.62 3.36 -17.44
N GLU A 193 11.96 3.40 -17.41
CA GLU A 193 12.81 4.18 -18.32
C GLU A 193 12.64 3.81 -19.80
N GLY A 194 12.24 2.58 -20.10
CA GLY A 194 12.15 2.07 -21.47
C GLY A 194 10.91 2.52 -22.26
N SER A 195 9.98 3.26 -21.65
CA SER A 195 8.73 3.67 -22.30
C SER A 195 8.89 4.94 -23.16
N ALA A 196 8.21 4.97 -24.32
CA ALA A 196 7.95 6.21 -25.03
C ALA A 196 7.21 7.15 -24.06
N ASP A 197 7.62 8.41 -23.98
CA ASP A 197 7.10 9.44 -23.07
C ASP A 197 7.54 9.37 -21.60
N PHE A 198 8.43 8.43 -21.20
CA PHE A 198 8.91 8.32 -19.81
C PHE A 198 9.34 9.66 -19.19
N ARG A 199 10.15 10.46 -19.92
CA ARG A 199 10.65 11.75 -19.43
C ARG A 199 9.53 12.74 -19.14
N GLN A 200 8.50 12.79 -19.98
CA GLN A 200 7.34 13.66 -19.80
C GLN A 200 6.52 13.22 -18.58
N ARG A 201 6.24 11.92 -18.48
CA ARG A 201 5.50 11.31 -17.38
C ARG A 201 6.22 11.48 -16.04
N LEU A 202 7.53 11.25 -16.00
CA LEU A 202 8.37 11.49 -14.82
C LEU A 202 8.35 12.97 -14.40
N GLY A 203 8.40 13.89 -15.36
CA GLY A 203 8.24 15.32 -15.09
C GLY A 203 6.89 15.68 -14.47
N HIS A 204 5.81 15.08 -14.97
CA HIS A 204 4.47 15.23 -14.40
C HIS A 204 4.39 14.66 -12.97
N PHE A 205 4.80 13.41 -12.79
CA PHE A 205 4.82 12.73 -11.49
C PHE A 205 5.57 13.52 -10.42
N ARG A 206 6.78 14.02 -10.74
CA ARG A 206 7.55 14.87 -9.81
C ARG A 206 6.86 16.19 -9.47
N ARG A 207 6.11 16.79 -10.40
CA ARG A 207 5.33 18.00 -10.12
C ARG A 207 4.16 17.69 -9.19
N GLU A 208 3.48 16.56 -9.38
CA GLU A 208 2.41 16.15 -8.49
C GLU A 208 2.93 15.91 -7.07
N LEU A 209 4.01 15.14 -6.90
CA LEU A 209 4.64 14.91 -5.59
C LEU A 209 4.89 16.23 -4.83
N ARG A 210 5.50 17.22 -5.50
CA ARG A 210 5.71 18.56 -4.92
C ARG A 210 4.40 19.28 -4.59
N THR A 211 3.41 19.19 -5.46
CA THR A 211 2.10 19.84 -5.25
C THR A 211 1.41 19.31 -3.99
N TYR A 212 1.60 18.04 -3.68
CA TYR A 212 0.99 17.37 -2.52
C TYR A 212 1.92 17.28 -1.30
N GLY A 213 3.05 18.02 -1.30
CA GLY A 213 3.98 18.04 -0.17
C GLY A 213 4.69 16.70 0.09
N VAL A 214 4.73 15.81 -0.90
CA VAL A 214 5.42 14.54 -0.81
C VAL A 214 6.89 14.78 -1.13
N GLY A 215 7.71 14.81 -0.07
CA GLY A 215 9.16 14.85 -0.14
C GLY A 215 9.77 13.72 0.70
N LEU A 216 10.98 13.30 0.32
CA LEU A 216 11.89 12.52 1.16
C LEU A 216 12.89 13.48 1.80
#